data_AF-A0A0B1T2K9-F1
#
_entry.id   AF-A0A0B1T2K9-F1
#
_cell.length_a   1.000
_cell.length_b   1.000
_cell.length_c   1.000
_cell.angle_alpha   90.00
_cell.angle_beta   90.00
_cell.angle_gamma   90.00
#
_symmetry.space_group_name_H-M   'P 1'
#
loop_
_entity.id
_entity.type
_entity.pdbx_description
1 polymer ?
#
loop_
_entity_poly.entity_id
_entity_poly.type
_entity_poly.pdbx_seq_one_letter_code
_entity_poly.pdbx_strand_id
1 'polypeptide(L)'
;MWPDNAKKNQAFLKDIIKAANQNRIKVGVYTNHYDWSEIMNNANIEIPYLWYWNTNGDGPQGETQKNFNDLVTFGKFEEISAKQFAKNVKVCGVYVNRSIFLGPKGQRSSTQKSVDSHPPLTNGAA
;
A
#
# COMPACT_ATOMS: atom_id res chain seq x y z
N MET A 1 -6.89 14.55 -10.44
CA MET A 1 -8.12 14.16 -9.71
C MET A 1 -8.89 13.17 -10.58
N TRP A 2 -9.45 12.11 -9.99
CA TRP A 2 -10.27 11.16 -10.76
C TRP A 2 -11.58 11.83 -11.19
N PRO A 3 -12.08 11.56 -12.42
CA PRO A 3 -13.37 12.08 -12.81
C PRO A 3 -14.49 11.41 -12.01
N ASP A 4 -15.56 12.16 -11.70
CA ASP A 4 -16.77 11.67 -11.04
C ASP A 4 -17.62 10.80 -11.99
N ASN A 5 -17.02 9.69 -12.41
CA ASN A 5 -17.65 8.72 -13.30
C ASN A 5 -17.03 7.34 -13.04
N ALA A 6 -17.54 6.67 -12.01
CA ALA A 6 -17.07 5.35 -11.61
C ALA A 6 -17.09 4.33 -12.76
N LYS A 7 -18.05 4.39 -13.68
CA LYS A 7 -18.10 3.49 -14.85
C LYS A 7 -16.88 3.66 -15.76
N LYS A 8 -16.48 4.90 -16.05
CA LYS A 8 -15.26 5.18 -16.82
C LYS A 8 -14.00 4.78 -16.07
N ASN A 9 -13.94 5.03 -14.75
CA ASN A 9 -12.79 4.65 -13.91
C ASN A 9 -12.60 3.13 -13.88
N GLN A 10 -13.69 2.38 -13.72
CA GLN A 10 -13.71 0.93 -13.80
C GLN A 10 -13.30 0.40 -15.19
N ALA A 11 -13.78 1.02 -16.27
CA ALA A 11 -13.39 0.65 -17.62
C ALA A 11 -11.89 0.85 -17.85
N PHE A 12 -11.36 2.01 -17.45
CA PHE A 12 -9.93 2.33 -17.52
C PHE A 12 -9.07 1.31 -16.77
N LEU A 13 -9.44 0.94 -15.54
CA LEU A 13 -8.70 -0.08 -14.79
C LEU A 13 -8.75 -1.45 -15.47
N LYS A 14 -9.91 -1.84 -16.00
CA LYS A 14 -10.06 -3.11 -16.75
C LYS A 14 -9.18 -3.13 -18.00
N ASP A 15 -9.06 -2.01 -18.70
CA ASP A 15 -8.19 -1.90 -19.87
C ASP A 15 -6.70 -2.04 -19.50
N ILE A 16 -6.26 -1.44 -18.39
CA ILE A 16 -4.89 -1.64 -17.86
C ILE A 16 -4.64 -3.11 -17.54
N ILE A 17 -5.55 -3.76 -16.80
CA ILE A 17 -5.41 -5.17 -16.42
C ILE A 17 -5.35 -6.05 -17.67
N LYS A 18 -6.23 -5.80 -18.65
CA LYS A 18 -6.24 -6.52 -19.93
C LYS A 18 -4.91 -6.38 -20.67
N ALA A 19 -4.41 -5.15 -20.83
CA ALA A 19 -3.15 -4.89 -21.52
C ALA A 19 -1.96 -5.54 -20.79
N ALA A 20 -1.92 -5.47 -19.46
CA ALA A 20 -0.86 -6.09 -18.69
C ALA A 20 -0.88 -7.62 -18.81
N ASN A 21 -2.06 -8.25 -18.75
CA ASN A 21 -2.21 -9.69 -18.93
C ASN A 21 -1.74 -10.14 -20.33
N GLN A 22 -2.06 -9.38 -21.37
CA GLN A 22 -1.57 -9.65 -22.73
C GLN A 22 -0.03 -9.64 -22.82
N ASN A 23 0.62 -8.83 -21.98
CA ASN A 23 2.07 -8.72 -21.89
C ASN A 23 2.68 -9.58 -20.77
N ARG A 24 1.89 -10.43 -20.12
CA ARG A 24 2.30 -11.28 -18.97
C ARG A 24 2.88 -10.46 -17.81
N ILE A 25 2.41 -9.23 -17.64
CA ILE A 25 2.77 -8.34 -16.54
C ILE A 25 1.72 -8.46 -15.44
N LYS A 26 2.17 -8.69 -14.22
CA LYS A 26 1.34 -8.67 -13.02
C LYS A 26 1.11 -7.24 -12.56
N VAL A 27 -0.15 -6.86 -12.34
CA VAL A 27 -0.53 -5.51 -11.88
C VAL A 27 -1.07 -5.57 -10.45
N GLY A 28 -0.70 -4.57 -9.66
CA GLY A 28 -1.32 -4.27 -8.38
C GLY A 28 -1.88 -2.85 -8.34
N VAL A 29 -2.78 -2.59 -7.39
CA VAL A 29 -3.38 -1.27 -7.19
C VAL A 29 -2.96 -0.71 -5.84
N TYR A 30 -2.51 0.54 -5.83
CA TYR A 30 -2.28 1.34 -4.63
C TYR A 30 -3.54 2.13 -4.29
N THR A 31 -4.20 1.80 -3.17
CA THR A 31 -5.50 2.40 -2.80
C THR A 31 -5.87 2.06 -1.35
N ASN A 32 -7.02 2.55 -0.88
CA ASN A 32 -7.65 2.17 0.38
C ASN A 32 -9.17 2.06 0.20
N HIS A 33 -9.91 1.67 1.24
CA HIS A 33 -11.34 1.44 1.10
C HIS A 33 -12.13 2.73 0.79
N TYR A 34 -11.68 3.88 1.30
CA TYR A 34 -12.32 5.18 1.07
C TYR A 34 -12.15 5.61 -0.39
N ASP A 35 -10.91 5.66 -0.87
CA ASP A 35 -10.57 5.96 -2.27
C ASP A 35 -11.29 5.01 -3.23
N TRP A 36 -11.31 3.71 -2.90
CA TRP A 36 -11.98 2.72 -3.73
C TRP A 36 -13.49 2.95 -3.78
N SER A 37 -14.12 3.28 -2.65
CA SER A 37 -15.54 3.63 -2.61
C SER A 37 -15.83 4.87 -3.45
N GLU A 38 -15.06 5.95 -3.27
CA GLU A 38 -15.28 7.23 -3.96
C GLU A 38 -15.00 7.13 -5.46
N ILE A 39 -13.88 6.52 -5.85
CA ILE A 39 -13.42 6.52 -7.25
C ILE A 39 -14.06 5.40 -8.05
N MET A 40 -14.25 4.24 -7.43
CA MET A 40 -14.68 3.01 -8.12
C MET A 40 -16.13 2.65 -7.81
N ASN A 41 -16.82 3.36 -6.92
CA ASN A 41 -18.17 3.04 -6.45
C ASN A 41 -18.27 1.58 -5.94
N ASN A 42 -17.32 1.20 -5.09
CA ASN A 42 -17.23 -0.14 -4.49
C ASN A 42 -17.22 -1.30 -5.51
N ALA A 43 -16.64 -1.06 -6.70
CA ALA A 43 -16.58 -2.05 -7.75
C ALA A 43 -15.94 -3.36 -7.28
N ASN A 44 -16.51 -4.47 -7.75
CA ASN A 44 -15.99 -5.81 -7.52
C ASN A 44 -15.22 -6.27 -8.78
N ILE A 45 -13.95 -5.86 -8.88
CA ILE A 45 -13.05 -6.20 -9.99
C ILE A 45 -11.93 -7.05 -9.41
N GLU A 46 -11.67 -8.20 -10.05
CA GLU A 46 -10.61 -9.11 -9.66
C GLU A 46 -9.24 -8.55 -10.01
N ILE A 47 -8.41 -8.36 -8.98
CA ILE A 47 -7.10 -7.72 -9.08
C ILE A 47 -6.10 -8.56 -8.28
N PRO A 48 -4.97 -8.95 -8.87
CA PRO A 48 -4.02 -9.84 -8.18
C PRO A 48 -3.45 -9.24 -6.87
N TYR A 49 -3.09 -7.96 -6.87
CA TYR A 49 -2.31 -7.37 -5.77
C TYR A 49 -2.86 -6.05 -5.26
N LEU A 50 -2.94 -5.91 -3.93
CA LEU A 50 -3.23 -4.66 -3.24
C LEU A 50 -1.98 -4.12 -2.53
N TRP A 51 -1.64 -2.86 -2.82
CA TRP A 51 -0.80 -2.04 -1.96
C TRP A 51 -1.70 -1.08 -1.18
N TYR A 52 -2.06 -1.49 0.03
CA TYR A 52 -2.95 -0.73 0.90
C TYR A 52 -2.26 0.52 1.43
N TRP A 53 -2.97 1.64 1.55
CA TRP A 53 -2.43 2.82 2.24
C TRP A 53 -3.34 3.28 3.36
N ASN A 54 -2.76 3.53 4.54
CA ASN A 54 -3.47 4.14 5.66
C ASN A 54 -2.50 4.94 6.53
N THR A 55 -2.76 6.24 6.66
CA THR A 55 -1.93 7.19 7.42
C THR A 55 -2.84 8.22 8.07
N ASN A 56 -2.51 8.67 9.26
CA ASN A 56 -3.25 9.74 9.95
C ASN A 56 -2.86 11.15 9.46
N GLY A 57 -1.84 11.27 8.63
CA GLY A 57 -1.35 12.55 8.12
C GLY A 57 0.05 12.45 7.54
N ASP A 58 0.67 13.60 7.32
CA ASP A 58 2.04 13.73 6.87
C ASP A 58 3.03 13.70 8.05
N GLY A 59 4.25 13.24 7.79
CA GLY A 59 5.35 13.25 8.75
C GLY A 59 5.24 12.16 9.83
N PRO A 60 6.20 12.13 10.76
CA PRO A 60 6.30 11.05 11.76
C PRO A 60 5.07 10.90 12.67
N GLN A 61 4.34 11.98 12.92
CA GLN A 61 3.12 11.95 13.75
C GLN A 61 1.90 11.41 13.00
N GLY A 62 1.97 11.34 11.67
CA GLY A 62 0.92 10.79 10.80
C GLY A 62 1.04 9.28 10.58
N GLU A 63 2.03 8.61 11.18
CA GLU A 63 2.25 7.17 10.98
C GLU A 63 1.13 6.34 11.61
N THR A 64 0.71 5.27 10.92
CA THR A 64 -0.13 4.21 11.49
C THR A 64 0.74 3.03 11.91
N GLN A 65 0.13 2.06 12.60
CA GLN A 65 0.85 0.86 13.01
C GLN A 65 1.44 0.12 11.78
N LYS A 66 2.70 -0.34 11.93
CA LYS A 66 3.46 -1.12 10.96
C LYS A 66 2.97 -2.58 10.89
N ASN A 67 1.67 -2.78 10.70
CA ASN A 67 0.98 -4.07 10.53
C ASN A 67 -0.29 -3.86 9.67
N PHE A 68 -1.04 -4.94 9.42
CA PHE A 68 -2.26 -4.91 8.60
C PHE A 68 -3.54 -5.02 9.44
N ASN A 69 -3.49 -4.78 10.75
CA ASN A 69 -4.63 -4.99 11.65
C ASN A 69 -5.77 -3.97 11.41
N ASP A 70 -5.45 -2.85 10.77
CA ASP A 70 -6.38 -1.78 10.39
C ASP A 70 -6.91 -1.92 8.96
N LEU A 71 -6.56 -3.01 8.26
CA LEU A 71 -7.07 -3.26 6.91
C LEU A 71 -8.58 -3.51 6.96
N VAL A 72 -9.33 -2.64 6.28
CA VAL A 72 -10.72 -2.88 5.92
C VAL A 72 -10.76 -3.63 4.59
N THR A 73 -11.56 -4.69 4.48
CA THR A 73 -11.73 -5.44 3.23
C THR A 73 -12.67 -4.70 2.26
N PHE A 74 -12.28 -4.62 0.99
CA PHE A 74 -13.03 -3.98 -0.09
C PHE A 74 -12.58 -4.53 -1.44
N GLY A 75 -13.38 -4.32 -2.49
CA GLY A 75 -13.07 -4.83 -3.83
C GLY A 75 -12.88 -6.36 -3.85
N LYS A 76 -12.13 -6.87 -4.84
CA LYS A 76 -11.75 -8.28 -4.94
C LYS A 76 -10.28 -8.40 -5.27
N PHE A 77 -9.46 -8.19 -4.23
CA PHE A 77 -8.02 -8.38 -4.29
C PHE A 77 -7.66 -9.81 -3.88
N GLU A 78 -6.81 -10.48 -4.65
CA GLU A 78 -6.37 -11.84 -4.34
C GLU A 78 -5.35 -11.86 -3.20
N GLU A 79 -4.42 -10.90 -3.19
CA GLU A 79 -3.36 -10.80 -2.20
C GLU A 79 -3.12 -9.34 -1.78
N ILE A 80 -2.92 -9.13 -0.48
CA ILE A 80 -2.37 -7.86 0.03
C ILE A 80 -0.85 -7.99 -0.02
N SER A 81 -0.16 -7.18 -0.80
CA SER A 81 1.30 -7.28 -0.97
C SER A 81 2.05 -6.30 -0.09
N ALA A 82 1.48 -5.13 0.17
CA ALA A 82 2.13 -4.07 0.92
C ALA A 82 1.14 -3.18 1.66
N LYS A 83 1.62 -2.50 2.70
CA LYS A 83 0.96 -1.38 3.34
C LYS A 83 1.89 -0.18 3.39
N GLN A 84 1.44 0.98 2.90
CA GLN A 84 2.04 2.28 3.23
C GLN A 84 1.45 2.76 4.57
N PHE A 85 2.32 2.87 5.58
CA PHE A 85 1.94 3.28 6.94
C PHE A 85 2.41 4.69 7.29
N ALA A 86 3.23 5.31 6.44
CA ALA A 86 3.69 6.68 6.59
C ALA A 86 3.82 7.39 5.23
N LYS A 87 3.59 8.71 5.21
CA LYS A 87 3.84 9.55 4.04
C LYS A 87 4.57 10.84 4.42
N ASN A 88 5.35 11.36 3.49
CA ASN A 88 6.06 12.64 3.65
C ASN A 88 6.94 12.71 4.92
N VAL A 89 7.71 11.65 5.18
CA VAL A 89 8.64 11.57 6.32
C VAL A 89 10.06 11.90 5.87
N LYS A 90 10.77 12.76 6.59
CA LYS A 90 12.16 13.11 6.28
C LYS A 90 13.13 12.03 6.79
N VAL A 91 13.77 11.32 5.86
CA VAL A 91 14.79 10.30 6.15
C VAL A 91 16.06 10.68 5.40
N CYS A 92 17.18 10.78 6.11
CA CYS A 92 18.49 11.14 5.51
C CYS A 92 18.44 12.37 4.59
N GLY A 93 17.63 13.38 4.94
CA GLY A 93 17.49 14.62 4.17
C GLY A 93 16.44 14.61 3.06
N VAL A 94 15.84 13.45 2.74
CA VAL A 94 14.84 13.29 1.66
C VAL A 94 13.47 12.95 2.24
N TYR A 95 12.40 13.49 1.66
CA TYR A 95 11.03 13.14 2.02
C TYR A 95 10.59 11.86 1.31
N VAL A 96 10.14 10.87 2.08
CA VAL A 96 9.76 9.54 1.57
C VAL A 96 8.43 9.08 2.16
N ASN A 97 7.79 8.15 1.46
CA ASN A 97 6.72 7.33 2.03
C ASN A 97 7.34 6.03 2.56
N ARG A 98 6.78 5.48 3.64
CA ARG A 98 7.28 4.24 4.25
C ARG A 98 6.23 3.16 4.16
N SER A 99 6.66 1.99 3.71
CA SER A 99 5.82 0.82 3.54
C SER A 99 6.40 -0.42 4.20
N ILE A 100 5.52 -1.38 4.48
CA ILE A 100 5.89 -2.77 4.76
C ILE A 100 5.36 -3.67 3.67
N PHE A 101 6.07 -4.76 3.45
CA PHE A 101 5.68 -5.82 2.52
C PHE A 101 5.30 -7.07 3.31
N LEU A 102 4.29 -7.78 2.82
CA LEU A 102 4.08 -9.17 3.23
C LEU A 102 5.20 -9.98 2.58
N GLY A 103 6.18 -10.40 3.40
CA GLY A 103 7.23 -11.31 2.94
C GLY A 103 6.65 -12.65 2.49
N PRO A 104 7.43 -13.50 1.80
CA PRO A 104 6.96 -14.81 1.34
C PRO A 104 6.45 -15.67 2.52
N LYS A 105 5.12 -15.74 2.66
CA LYS A 105 4.28 -16.64 3.48
C LYS A 105 4.82 -17.09 4.85
N GLY A 106 4.25 -16.56 5.94
CA GLY A 106 4.03 -17.39 7.15
C GLY A 106 5.15 -17.54 8.19
N GLN A 107 6.18 -16.69 8.23
CA GLN A 107 7.11 -16.64 9.37
C GLN A 107 6.97 -15.35 10.20
N ARG A 108 5.76 -15.08 10.70
CA ARG A 108 5.68 -14.43 12.01
C ARG A 108 5.76 -15.53 13.06
N SER A 109 6.99 -15.96 13.37
CA SER A 109 7.24 -16.38 14.75
C SER A 109 6.99 -15.16 15.63
N SER A 110 6.29 -15.33 16.75
CA SER A 110 5.97 -14.26 17.73
C SER A 110 7.20 -13.56 18.34
N THR A 111 8.41 -13.89 17.88
CA THR A 111 9.69 -13.39 18.37
C THR A 111 10.49 -12.53 17.39
N GLN A 112 10.04 -12.30 16.15
CA GLN A 112 10.77 -11.40 15.25
C GLN A 112 10.38 -9.93 15.48
N LYS A 113 11.16 -9.26 16.34
CA LYS A 113 11.17 -7.79 16.45
C LYS A 113 11.34 -7.20 15.05
N SER A 114 10.52 -6.19 14.73
CA SER A 114 10.66 -5.36 13.54
C SER A 114 12.13 -4.95 13.39
N VAL A 115 12.82 -5.55 12.42
CA VAL A 115 14.15 -5.09 12.04
C VAL A 115 13.93 -3.84 11.21
N ASP A 116 14.33 -2.70 11.76
CA ASP A 116 14.43 -1.48 10.98
C ASP A 116 15.52 -1.67 9.93
N SER A 117 15.22 -1.31 8.69
CA SER A 117 16.15 -1.40 7.55
C SER A 117 17.32 -0.40 7.63
N HIS A 118 17.45 0.31 8.75
CA HIS A 118 18.53 1.26 9.02
C HIS A 118 19.32 0.78 10.24
N PRO A 119 20.66 0.62 10.12
CA PRO A 119 21.51 0.48 11.29
C PRO A 119 21.32 1.67 12.24
N PRO A 120 21.39 1.48 13.57
CA PRO A 120 21.41 2.59 14.51
C PRO A 120 22.55 3.55 14.15
N LEU A 121 22.26 4.85 14.11
CA LEU A 121 23.29 5.87 14.02
C LEU A 121 24.13 5.77 15.28
N THR A 122 25.33 5.20 15.17
CA THR A 122 26.33 5.24 16.24
C THR A 122 26.78 6.69 16.34
N ASN A 123 26.37 7.36 17.42
CA ASN A 123 26.99 8.63 17.81
C ASN A 123 28.44 8.33 18.19
N GLY A 124 29.35 8.54 17.23
CA GLY A 124 30.77 8.65 17.50
C GLY A 124 31.00 9.88 18.37
N ALA A 125 31.55 9.65 19.56
CA ALA A 125 31.99 10.66 20.49
C ALA A 125 33.06 11.57 19.86
N ALA A 126 33.00 12.86 20.22
CA ALA A 126 34.14 13.77 20.22
C ALA A 126 34.54 14.01 21.68
#